data_AF-A0A1G7E9V2-F1
#
_entry.id   AF-A0A1G7E9V2-F1
#
_cell.length_a   1.000
_cell.length_b   1.000
_cell.length_c   1.000
_cell.angle_alpha   90.00
_cell.angle_beta   90.00
_cell.angle_gamma   90.00
#
_symmetry.space_group_name_H-M   'P 1'
#
loop_
_entity.id
_entity.type
_entity.pdbx_description
1 polymer ?
#
loop_
_entity_poly.entity_id
_entity_poly.type
_entity_poly.pdbx_seq_one_letter_code
_entity_poly.pdbx_strand_id
1 'polypeptide(L)'
;MILKKENFKPDKKIKPFIGIILFLVSIILSIITLPLGFVYGIFQNLYRKGFKGVGEYCLKVAISIDQLGNVAMQHLINALWITPLGYKFGNRDETISSALGRNKQLGTLTGFGKLIDTILDKLDPDHSLNSIDYYIEPTEQIIDKIAWIHLKDKKILSTRSIGRSTYYIPGGKKELNETDHAALLREIKEELEVDLLVKTLNFLGVFEAQADSHKPGTLVRMTCYFAEYTGELKAASEIEEIIWLNYKDKELVSEVDKIIFDYLHHQELLQ
;
A
#
# COMPACT_ATOMS: atom_id res chain seq x y z
N MET A 1 -2.51 5.47 -3.56
CA MET A 1 -3.98 5.48 -3.36
C MET A 1 -4.38 4.07 -2.97
N ILE A 2 -4.96 3.88 -1.78
CA ILE A 2 -5.50 2.57 -1.34
C ILE A 2 -6.98 2.54 -1.73
N LEU A 3 -7.37 1.64 -2.62
CA LEU A 3 -8.75 1.43 -3.04
C LEU A 3 -9.33 0.24 -2.26
N LYS A 4 -10.34 0.48 -1.42
CA LYS A 4 -11.08 -0.56 -0.70
C LYS A 4 -12.39 -0.83 -1.43
N LYS A 5 -13.00 -2.01 -1.22
CA LYS A 5 -14.38 -2.26 -1.67
C LYS A 5 -15.28 -1.19 -1.06
N GLU A 6 -15.62 -0.18 -1.85
CA GLU A 6 -16.59 0.82 -1.44
C GLU A 6 -17.94 0.13 -1.42
N ASN A 7 -18.42 -0.21 -0.22
CA ASN A 7 -19.86 -0.19 -0.01
C ASN A 7 -20.25 1.26 -0.27
N PHE A 8 -20.68 1.57 -1.50
CA PHE A 8 -21.12 2.87 -1.97
C PHE A 8 -22.39 3.28 -1.21
N LYS A 9 -22.25 3.51 0.09
CA LYS A 9 -23.14 4.37 0.84
C LYS A 9 -22.61 5.77 0.53
N PRO A 10 -23.41 6.66 -0.09
CA PRO A 10 -22.96 8.03 -0.30
C PRO A 10 -22.44 8.57 1.03
N ASP A 11 -21.23 9.14 1.02
CA ASP A 11 -20.62 9.74 2.20
C ASP A 11 -21.70 10.54 2.91
N LYS A 12 -22.05 10.11 4.11
CA LYS A 12 -23.13 10.70 4.88
C LYS A 12 -22.76 12.17 5.03
N LYS A 13 -23.48 13.08 4.36
CA LYS A 13 -23.19 14.53 4.35
C LYS A 13 -22.77 14.96 5.76
N ILE A 14 -21.47 15.16 5.96
CA ILE A 14 -20.95 15.50 7.27
C ILE A 14 -21.42 16.91 7.52
N LYS A 15 -22.26 17.09 8.55
CA LYS A 15 -22.64 18.45 8.97
C LYS A 15 -21.33 19.14 9.38
N PRO A 16 -20.94 20.27 8.78
CA PRO A 16 -19.60 20.85 8.93
C PRO A 16 -19.21 21.08 10.40
N PHE A 17 -20.19 21.40 11.23
CA PHE A 17 -20.02 21.61 12.66
C PHE A 17 -19.62 20.34 13.44
N ILE A 18 -20.05 19.15 13.00
CA ILE A 18 -19.71 17.88 13.66
C ILE A 18 -18.21 17.60 13.53
N GLY A 19 -17.59 17.89 12.38
CA GLY A 19 -16.16 17.69 12.18
C GLY A 19 -15.32 18.53 13.14
N ILE A 20 -15.69 19.81 13.34
CA ILE A 20 -15.01 20.71 14.27
C ILE A 20 -15.15 20.21 15.71
N ILE A 21 -16.35 19.79 16.12
CA ILE A 21 -16.55 19.23 17.46
C ILE A 21 -15.71 17.98 17.68
N LEU A 22 -15.76 17.02 16.75
CA LEU A 22 -14.99 15.79 16.85
C LEU A 22 -13.49 16.07 16.93
N PHE A 23 -13.00 17.04 16.17
CA PHE A 23 -11.61 17.48 16.25
C PHE A 23 -11.27 18.01 17.65
N LEU A 24 -12.05 18.96 18.19
CA LEU A 24 -11.80 19.51 19.53
C LEU A 24 -11.86 18.44 20.63
N VAL A 25 -12.86 17.55 20.57
CA VAL A 25 -12.99 16.42 21.50
C VAL A 25 -11.79 15.49 21.39
N SER A 26 -11.32 15.19 20.18
CA SER A 26 -10.15 14.33 19.97
C SER A 26 -8.89 14.92 20.60
N ILE A 27 -8.64 16.23 20.47
CA ILE A 27 -7.50 16.90 21.10
C ILE A 27 -7.56 16.79 22.62
N ILE A 28 -8.72 17.08 23.23
CA ILE A 28 -8.90 16.97 24.69
C ILE A 28 -8.66 15.54 25.16
N LEU A 29 -9.23 14.54 24.47
CA LEU A 29 -9.06 13.13 24.79
C LEU A 29 -7.61 12.69 24.61
N SER A 30 -6.91 13.14 23.57
CA SER A 30 -5.50 12.79 23.33
C SER A 30 -4.60 13.33 24.43
N ILE A 31 -4.82 14.56 24.92
CA ILE A 31 -4.03 15.12 26.01
C ILE A 31 -4.16 14.27 27.29
N ILE A 32 -5.35 13.75 27.56
CA ILE A 32 -5.62 12.97 28.78
C ILE A 32 -5.19 11.51 28.64
N THR A 33 -5.54 10.86 27.53
CA THR A 33 -5.45 9.41 27.39
C THR A 33 -4.15 8.94 26.75
N LEU A 34 -3.54 9.74 25.85
CA LEU A 34 -2.33 9.32 25.14
C LEU A 34 -1.12 9.14 26.07
N PRO A 35 -0.84 10.04 27.05
CA PRO A 35 0.28 9.82 27.98
C PRO A 35 0.11 8.53 28.80
N LEU A 36 -1.10 8.27 29.28
CA LEU A 36 -1.43 7.06 30.05
C LEU A 36 -1.27 5.79 29.19
N GLY A 37 -1.83 5.81 27.98
CA GLY A 37 -1.73 4.70 27.03
C GLY A 37 -0.29 4.44 26.59
N PHE A 38 0.51 5.49 26.38
CA PHE A 38 1.91 5.38 26.00
C PHE A 38 2.75 4.74 27.12
N VAL A 39 2.61 5.21 28.35
CA VAL A 39 3.32 4.65 29.51
C VAL A 39 2.96 3.17 29.68
N TYR A 40 1.68 2.82 29.64
CA TYR A 40 1.24 1.43 29.71
C TYR A 40 1.80 0.59 28.55
N GLY A 41 1.76 1.11 27.32
CA GLY A 41 2.30 0.45 26.14
C GLY A 41 3.79 0.15 26.24
N ILE A 42 4.58 1.07 26.78
CA ILE A 42 6.02 0.87 27.04
C ILE A 42 6.22 -0.29 28.01
N PHE A 43 5.56 -0.27 29.17
CA PHE A 43 5.71 -1.34 30.17
C PHE A 43 5.24 -2.70 29.65
N GLN A 44 4.11 -2.75 28.95
CA GLN A 44 3.54 -3.97 28.39
C GLN A 44 4.49 -4.61 27.37
N ASN A 45 5.05 -3.82 26.44
CA ASN A 45 5.96 -4.33 25.42
C ASN A 45 7.35 -4.67 25.99
N LEU A 46 7.82 -3.91 26.98
CA LEU A 46 9.03 -4.24 27.73
C LEU A 46 8.88 -5.60 28.43
N TYR A 47 7.74 -5.85 29.08
CA TYR A 47 7.46 -7.12 29.76
C TYR A 47 7.37 -8.30 28.78
N ARG A 48 6.73 -8.13 27.62
CA ARG A 48 6.50 -9.23 26.65
C ARG A 48 7.70 -9.55 25.77
N LYS A 49 8.44 -8.53 25.32
CA LYS A 49 9.45 -8.62 24.26
C LYS A 49 10.75 -7.86 24.57
N GLY A 50 10.92 -7.37 25.80
CA GLY A 50 12.11 -6.60 26.19
C GLY A 50 12.27 -5.29 25.40
N PHE A 51 13.52 -4.81 25.30
CA PHE A 51 13.85 -3.58 24.56
C PHE A 51 13.47 -3.63 23.08
N LYS A 52 13.50 -4.82 22.45
CA LYS A 52 13.05 -5.00 21.07
C LYS A 52 11.57 -4.64 20.93
N GLY A 53 10.73 -5.12 21.83
CA GLY A 53 9.29 -4.78 21.86
C GLY A 53 9.02 -3.30 22.08
N VAL A 54 9.81 -2.66 22.94
CA VAL A 54 9.73 -1.20 23.14
C VAL A 54 10.06 -0.46 21.84
N GLY A 55 11.11 -0.89 21.12
CA GLY A 55 11.47 -0.35 19.81
C GLY A 55 10.33 -0.49 18.79
N GLU A 56 9.77 -1.71 18.63
CA GLU A 56 8.62 -1.98 17.75
C GLU A 56 7.41 -1.07 18.08
N TYR A 57 7.12 -0.87 19.37
CA TYR A 57 6.03 0.00 19.81
C TYR A 57 6.31 1.48 19.51
N CYS A 58 7.50 1.97 19.83
CA CYS A 58 7.89 3.35 19.56
C CYS A 58 7.88 3.66 18.05
N LEU A 59 8.30 2.71 17.21
CA LEU A 59 8.24 2.84 15.76
C LEU A 59 6.80 3.02 15.27
N LYS A 60 5.85 2.22 15.77
CA LYS A 60 4.41 2.36 15.45
C LYS A 60 3.84 3.72 15.84
N VAL A 61 4.21 4.21 17.02
CA VAL A 61 3.81 5.55 17.48
C VAL A 61 4.43 6.63 16.59
N ALA A 62 5.71 6.51 16.23
CA ALA A 62 6.39 7.47 15.33
C ALA A 62 5.71 7.53 13.96
N ILE A 63 5.38 6.39 13.34
CA ILE A 63 4.64 6.32 12.08
C ILE A 63 3.27 7.02 12.19
N SER A 64 2.57 6.82 13.30
CA SER A 64 1.24 7.43 13.52
C SER A 64 1.33 8.96 13.66
N ILE A 65 2.38 9.46 14.32
CA ILE A 65 2.67 10.90 14.41
C ILE A 65 3.03 11.47 13.04
N ASP A 66 3.79 10.72 12.24
CA ASP A 66 4.17 11.10 10.87
C ASP A 66 2.92 11.26 9.96
N GLN A 67 1.97 10.32 10.03
CA GLN A 67 0.67 10.41 9.34
C GLN A 67 -0.16 11.62 9.78
N LEU A 68 -0.26 11.86 11.10
CA LEU A 68 -0.95 13.03 11.63
C LEU A 68 -0.31 14.33 11.09
N GLY A 69 1.02 14.37 11.06
CA GLY A 69 1.77 15.48 10.51
C GLY A 69 1.47 15.72 9.02
N ASN A 70 1.37 14.65 8.23
CA ASN A 70 1.06 14.74 6.80
C ASN A 70 -0.28 15.45 6.55
N VAL A 71 -1.31 15.14 7.34
CA VAL A 71 -2.63 15.78 7.25
C VAL A 71 -2.59 17.20 7.81
N ALA A 72 -2.07 17.38 9.02
CA ALA A 72 -2.12 18.64 9.75
C ALA A 72 -1.31 19.75 9.06
N MET A 73 -0.16 19.40 8.49
CA MET A 73 0.77 20.36 7.89
C MET A 73 0.69 20.42 6.37
N GLN A 74 -0.22 19.66 5.73
CA GLN A 74 -0.27 19.46 4.27
C GLN A 74 -0.11 20.75 3.46
N HIS A 75 -0.80 21.83 3.83
CA HIS A 75 -0.76 23.08 3.07
C HIS A 75 0.59 23.78 3.17
N LEU A 76 1.21 23.74 4.35
CA LEU A 76 2.52 24.33 4.59
C LEU A 76 3.63 23.55 3.87
N ILE A 77 3.66 22.23 4.05
CA ILE A 77 4.69 21.38 3.43
C ILE A 77 4.54 21.30 1.91
N ASN A 78 3.31 21.29 1.38
CA ASN A 78 3.08 21.38 -0.07
C ASN A 78 3.60 22.70 -0.67
N ALA A 79 3.56 23.79 0.09
CA ALA A 79 4.07 25.08 -0.37
C ALA A 79 5.61 25.18 -0.29
N LEU A 80 6.21 24.56 0.73
CA LEU A 80 7.63 24.73 1.02
C LEU A 80 8.52 23.62 0.44
N TRP A 81 8.07 22.37 0.41
CA TRP A 81 8.93 21.20 0.17
C TRP A 81 8.90 20.70 -1.26
N ILE A 82 7.85 21.01 -2.02
CA ILE A 82 7.65 20.50 -3.38
C ILE A 82 7.39 21.63 -4.37
N THR A 83 7.73 21.38 -5.63
CA THR A 83 7.36 22.23 -6.75
C THR A 83 5.85 22.15 -7.03
N PRO A 84 5.27 23.07 -7.82
CA PRO A 84 3.85 23.00 -8.20
C PRO A 84 3.43 21.68 -8.85
N LEU A 85 4.36 21.01 -9.57
CA LEU A 85 4.16 19.72 -10.24
C LEU A 85 4.40 18.50 -9.32
N GLY A 86 4.75 18.71 -8.04
CA GLY A 86 5.06 17.64 -7.10
C GLY A 86 3.83 16.87 -6.59
N TYR A 87 4.08 15.63 -6.18
CA TYR A 87 3.12 14.77 -5.49
C TYR A 87 2.68 15.42 -4.16
N LYS A 88 1.37 15.53 -3.94
CA LYS A 88 0.83 16.30 -2.80
C LYS A 88 0.87 15.52 -1.50
N PHE A 89 1.33 16.18 -0.45
CA PHE A 89 1.12 15.78 0.94
C PHE A 89 -0.35 15.99 1.34
N GLY A 90 -0.82 15.23 2.34
CA GLY A 90 -2.17 15.36 2.89
C GLY A 90 -3.02 14.09 2.92
N ASN A 91 -2.56 13.01 2.32
CA ASN A 91 -3.23 11.72 2.42
C ASN A 91 -3.14 11.20 3.87
N ARG A 92 -4.28 11.03 4.53
CA ARG A 92 -4.38 10.56 5.94
C ARG A 92 -3.83 9.16 6.17
N ASP A 93 -3.76 8.38 5.10
CA ASP A 93 -3.22 7.03 5.09
C ASP A 93 -1.80 7.04 4.45
N GLU A 94 -1.07 8.15 4.51
CA GLU A 94 0.31 8.31 4.02
C GLU A 94 1.18 9.14 5.00
N THR A 95 2.49 8.85 5.11
CA THR A 95 3.42 9.50 6.04
C THR A 95 4.06 10.67 5.32
N ILE A 96 4.60 11.65 6.07
CA ILE A 96 5.43 12.68 5.45
C ILE A 96 6.66 12.03 4.82
N SER A 97 7.29 11.07 5.51
CA SER A 97 8.49 10.39 5.00
C SER A 97 8.23 9.72 3.62
N SER A 98 7.10 9.02 3.47
CA SER A 98 6.70 8.35 2.22
C SER A 98 6.41 9.35 1.09
N ALA A 99 5.61 10.38 1.36
CA ALA A 99 5.28 11.41 0.37
C ALA A 99 6.51 12.23 -0.03
N LEU A 100 7.47 12.43 0.88
CA LEU A 100 8.77 13.04 0.61
C LEU A 100 9.59 12.13 -0.33
N GLY A 101 9.66 10.83 -0.05
CA GLY A 101 10.32 9.83 -0.89
C GLY A 101 9.78 9.79 -2.33
N ARG A 102 8.45 9.80 -2.50
CA ARG A 102 7.82 9.89 -3.83
C ARG A 102 8.29 11.13 -4.59
N ASN A 103 8.34 12.28 -3.93
CA ASN A 103 8.82 13.52 -4.57
C ASN A 103 10.33 13.50 -4.84
N LYS A 104 11.14 12.81 -4.03
CA LYS A 104 12.57 12.55 -4.31
C LYS A 104 12.72 11.74 -5.60
N GLN A 105 11.96 10.65 -5.74
CA GLN A 105 11.96 9.81 -6.94
C GLN A 105 11.48 10.56 -8.19
N LEU A 106 10.48 11.42 -8.05
CA LEU A 106 9.95 12.26 -9.14
C LEU A 106 10.85 13.47 -9.45
N GLY A 107 11.86 13.76 -8.63
CA GLY A 107 12.71 14.94 -8.79
C GLY A 107 11.99 16.28 -8.54
N THR A 108 10.86 16.25 -7.82
CA THR A 108 9.95 17.39 -7.63
C THR A 108 10.14 18.14 -6.31
N LEU A 109 11.14 17.79 -5.51
CA LEU A 109 11.49 18.49 -4.27
C LEU A 109 12.09 19.88 -4.52
N THR A 110 11.72 20.85 -3.69
CA THR A 110 12.40 22.14 -3.59
C THR A 110 13.76 21.98 -2.91
N GLY A 111 14.58 23.05 -2.87
CA GLY A 111 15.82 23.05 -2.09
C GLY A 111 15.58 22.77 -0.60
N PHE A 112 14.47 23.27 -0.03
CA PHE A 112 14.11 23.00 1.35
C PHE A 112 13.66 21.54 1.56
N GLY A 113 12.87 20.99 0.63
CA GLY A 113 12.50 19.57 0.68
C GLY A 113 13.72 18.64 0.62
N LYS A 114 14.71 18.94 -0.24
CA LYS A 114 15.99 18.20 -0.32
C LYS A 114 16.82 18.31 0.95
N LEU A 115 16.82 19.47 1.61
CA LEU A 115 17.50 19.65 2.90
C LEU A 115 16.90 18.73 3.97
N ILE A 116 15.57 18.69 4.07
CA ILE A 116 14.89 17.81 5.03
C ILE A 116 15.18 16.34 4.74
N ASP A 117 15.08 15.93 3.47
CA ASP A 117 15.43 14.59 3.02
C ASP A 117 16.86 14.20 3.43
N THR A 118 17.83 15.10 3.23
CA THR A 118 19.23 14.89 3.64
C THR A 118 19.40 14.74 5.15
N ILE A 119 18.56 15.41 5.96
CA ILE A 119 18.59 15.26 7.42
C ILE A 119 18.07 13.87 7.82
N LEU A 120 17.01 13.38 7.17
CA LEU A 120 16.45 12.06 7.43
C LEU A 120 17.43 10.95 7.01
N ASP A 121 18.06 11.08 5.83
CA ASP A 121 19.07 10.12 5.33
C ASP A 121 20.31 10.02 6.24
N LYS A 122 20.58 11.03 7.09
CA LYS A 122 21.64 10.97 8.11
C LYS A 122 21.25 10.16 9.34
N LEU A 123 19.95 10.05 9.64
CA LEU A 123 19.43 9.26 10.75
C LEU A 123 19.29 7.80 10.35
N ASP A 124 18.77 7.55 9.15
CA ASP A 124 18.61 6.23 8.57
C ASP A 124 18.90 6.32 7.05
N PRO A 125 19.89 5.59 6.50
CA PRO A 125 20.21 5.65 5.08
C PRO A 125 18.99 5.37 4.20
N ASP A 126 18.77 6.21 3.18
CA ASP A 126 17.63 6.14 2.26
C ASP A 126 16.26 6.15 2.97
N HIS A 127 16.16 6.76 4.15
CA HIS A 127 14.95 6.80 4.99
C HIS A 127 13.69 7.09 4.20
N SER A 128 13.69 8.16 3.39
CA SER A 128 12.51 8.60 2.65
C SER A 128 12.11 7.60 1.55
N LEU A 129 13.08 7.00 0.86
CA LEU A 129 12.83 6.00 -0.18
C LEU A 129 12.33 4.69 0.42
N ASN A 130 12.99 4.22 1.48
CA ASN A 130 12.56 3.03 2.22
C ASN A 130 11.15 3.21 2.80
N SER A 131 10.82 4.44 3.22
CA SER A 131 9.50 4.78 3.77
C SER A 131 8.35 4.83 2.75
N ILE A 132 8.64 4.74 1.44
CA ILE A 132 7.59 4.56 0.43
C ILE A 132 6.82 3.26 0.69
N ASP A 133 7.52 2.20 1.12
CA ASP A 133 6.99 0.85 1.32
C ASP A 133 6.58 0.57 2.78
N TYR A 134 6.97 1.42 3.74
CA TYR A 134 6.66 1.28 5.19
C TYR A 134 5.17 1.23 5.51
N TYR A 135 4.31 1.53 4.54
CA TYR A 135 2.86 1.47 4.65
C TYR A 135 2.29 0.09 4.99
N ILE A 136 3.14 -0.93 5.03
CA ILE A 136 2.70 -2.29 5.14
C ILE A 136 3.53 -3.03 6.18
N GLU A 137 3.39 -2.66 7.45
CA GLU A 137 3.43 -3.73 8.47
C GLU A 137 2.13 -4.52 8.32
N PRO A 138 2.14 -5.76 7.78
CA PRO A 138 0.99 -6.61 7.91
C PRO A 138 0.76 -6.79 9.41
N THR A 139 -0.35 -6.26 9.92
CA THR A 139 -0.92 -6.83 11.14
C THR A 139 -1.14 -8.32 10.87
N GLU A 140 -1.20 -9.19 11.88
CA GLU A 140 -1.51 -10.62 11.66
C GLU A 140 -2.84 -10.84 10.90
N GLN A 141 -3.63 -9.78 10.73
CA GLN A 141 -4.91 -9.72 10.03
C GLN A 141 -4.80 -9.18 8.59
N ILE A 142 -3.62 -8.85 8.07
CA ILE A 142 -3.42 -8.41 6.68
C ILE A 142 -2.47 -9.36 5.98
N ILE A 143 -2.94 -9.95 4.88
CA ILE A 143 -2.13 -10.70 3.93
C ILE A 143 -1.61 -9.68 2.91
N ASP A 144 -0.32 -9.34 3.01
CA ASP A 144 0.33 -8.41 2.09
C ASP A 144 0.82 -9.13 0.83
N LYS A 145 0.35 -8.67 -0.34
CA LYS A 145 0.62 -9.25 -1.65
C LYS A 145 1.08 -8.20 -2.65
N ILE A 146 1.84 -8.68 -3.63
CA ILE A 146 2.26 -7.94 -4.82
C ILE A 146 1.63 -8.60 -6.05
N ALA A 147 1.24 -7.80 -7.05
CA ALA A 147 0.61 -8.33 -8.26
C ALA A 147 1.06 -7.61 -9.54
N TRP A 148 1.17 -8.38 -10.62
CA TRP A 148 1.51 -7.89 -11.95
C TRP A 148 0.26 -7.71 -12.80
N ILE A 149 -0.02 -6.47 -13.16
CA ILE A 149 -1.11 -6.11 -14.07
C ILE A 149 -0.56 -6.17 -15.49
N HIS A 150 -0.90 -7.24 -16.20
CA HIS A 150 -0.58 -7.39 -17.61
C HIS A 150 -1.86 -7.41 -18.44
N LEU A 151 -1.97 -6.45 -19.36
CA LEU A 151 -3.14 -6.28 -20.22
C LEU A 151 -2.80 -6.59 -21.67
N LYS A 152 -3.68 -7.33 -22.34
CA LYS A 152 -3.62 -7.61 -23.78
C LYS A 152 -5.02 -7.66 -24.34
N ASP A 153 -5.28 -6.93 -25.42
CA ASP A 153 -6.58 -6.88 -26.10
C ASP A 153 -7.76 -6.57 -25.14
N LYS A 154 -7.54 -5.63 -24.21
CA LYS A 154 -8.48 -5.26 -23.12
C LYS A 154 -8.89 -6.42 -22.20
N LYS A 155 -8.03 -7.43 -22.09
CA LYS A 155 -8.12 -8.53 -21.12
C LYS A 155 -6.93 -8.47 -20.18
N ILE A 156 -7.12 -8.98 -18.97
CA ILE A 156 -6.07 -9.09 -17.96
C ILE A 156 -5.58 -10.52 -17.85
N LEU A 157 -4.27 -10.67 -17.70
CA LEU A 157 -3.63 -11.94 -17.40
C LEU A 157 -4.06 -12.40 -16.01
N SER A 158 -4.55 -13.63 -15.90
CA SER A 158 -4.94 -14.24 -14.63
C SER A 158 -4.49 -15.69 -14.60
N THR A 159 -4.22 -16.18 -13.40
CA THR A 159 -3.73 -17.53 -13.13
C THR A 159 -4.69 -18.27 -12.22
N ARG A 160 -4.66 -19.60 -12.28
CA ARG A 160 -5.38 -20.47 -11.35
C ARG A 160 -4.43 -21.52 -10.81
N SER A 161 -4.33 -21.60 -9.49
CA SER A 161 -3.49 -22.61 -8.85
C SER A 161 -4.14 -23.99 -8.88
N ILE A 162 -3.32 -25.04 -8.82
CA ILE A 162 -3.77 -26.44 -8.79
C ILE A 162 -4.78 -26.66 -7.67
N GLY A 163 -5.94 -27.22 -8.02
CA GLY A 163 -7.01 -27.54 -7.06
C GLY A 163 -7.83 -26.33 -6.57
N ARG A 164 -7.65 -25.15 -7.18
CA ARG A 164 -8.48 -23.96 -6.93
C ARG A 164 -9.44 -23.72 -8.10
N SER A 165 -10.63 -23.20 -7.78
CA SER A 165 -11.65 -22.78 -8.77
C SER A 165 -11.63 -21.28 -9.05
N THR A 166 -11.02 -20.50 -8.17
CA THR A 166 -10.93 -19.03 -8.27
C THR A 166 -9.66 -18.66 -9.02
N TYR A 167 -9.77 -17.68 -9.92
CA TYR A 167 -8.63 -17.07 -10.60
C TYR A 167 -8.07 -15.90 -9.80
N TYR A 168 -6.76 -15.69 -9.92
CA TYR A 168 -6.04 -14.61 -9.28
C TYR A 168 -5.19 -13.85 -10.30
N ILE A 169 -4.95 -12.57 -10.08
CA ILE A 169 -3.92 -11.85 -10.84
C ILE A 169 -2.55 -12.40 -10.38
N PRO A 170 -1.61 -12.71 -11.30
CA PRO A 170 -0.34 -13.32 -10.95
C PRO A 170 0.53 -12.42 -10.05
N GLY A 171 1.28 -13.07 -9.18
CA GLY A 171 2.02 -12.47 -8.08
C GLY A 171 1.74 -13.19 -6.76
N GLY A 172 2.29 -12.69 -5.65
CA GLY A 172 2.17 -13.42 -4.40
C GLY A 172 2.55 -12.64 -3.17
N LYS A 173 2.85 -13.37 -2.10
CA LYS A 173 3.04 -12.79 -0.78
C LYS A 173 4.43 -12.18 -0.68
N LYS A 174 4.52 -10.98 -0.12
CA LYS A 174 5.83 -10.39 0.17
C LYS A 174 6.54 -11.14 1.28
N GLU A 175 7.84 -11.39 1.10
CA GLU A 175 8.69 -11.90 2.17
C GLU A 175 9.17 -10.79 3.10
N LEU A 176 9.62 -11.19 4.30
CA LEU A 176 10.11 -10.23 5.29
C LEU A 176 11.42 -9.59 4.79
N ASN A 177 11.47 -8.25 4.79
CA ASN A 177 12.58 -7.44 4.28
C ASN A 177 12.76 -7.47 2.75
N GLU A 178 11.74 -7.89 2.01
CA GLU A 178 11.74 -7.86 0.55
C GLU A 178 11.09 -6.56 0.04
N THR A 179 11.75 -5.86 -0.88
CA THR A 179 11.15 -4.70 -1.58
C THR A 179 10.03 -5.16 -2.51
N ASP A 180 9.06 -4.29 -2.78
CA ASP A 180 7.95 -4.57 -3.70
C ASP A 180 8.42 -5.06 -5.08
N HIS A 181 9.46 -4.43 -5.64
CA HIS A 181 10.01 -4.84 -6.93
C HIS A 181 10.66 -6.22 -6.89
N ALA A 182 11.46 -6.50 -5.85
CA ALA A 182 12.11 -7.82 -5.70
C ALA A 182 11.06 -8.93 -5.55
N ALA A 183 10.04 -8.69 -4.72
CA ALA A 183 8.93 -9.62 -4.54
C ALA A 183 8.22 -9.90 -5.86
N LEU A 184 7.87 -8.85 -6.61
CA LEU A 184 7.14 -9.03 -7.87
C LEU A 184 7.98 -9.81 -8.90
N LEU A 185 9.27 -9.50 -9.02
CA LEU A 185 10.15 -10.20 -9.95
C LEU A 185 10.27 -11.69 -9.60
N ARG A 186 10.44 -12.01 -8.32
CA ARG A 186 10.54 -13.39 -7.83
C ARG A 186 9.25 -14.16 -8.11
N GLU A 187 8.11 -13.64 -7.66
CA GLU A 187 6.80 -14.29 -7.79
C GLU A 187 6.45 -14.55 -9.26
N ILE A 188 6.63 -13.57 -10.15
CA ILE A 188 6.34 -13.76 -11.58
C ILE A 188 7.31 -14.76 -12.22
N LYS A 189 8.56 -14.80 -11.79
CA LYS A 189 9.51 -15.80 -12.27
C LYS A 189 9.10 -17.22 -11.85
N GLU A 190 8.64 -17.38 -10.62
CA GLU A 190 8.21 -18.66 -10.04
C GLU A 190 6.90 -19.17 -10.67
N GLU A 191 5.91 -18.30 -10.86
CA GLU A 191 4.59 -18.67 -11.37
C GLU A 191 4.53 -18.80 -12.89
N LEU A 192 5.29 -17.97 -13.64
CA LEU A 192 5.11 -17.77 -15.08
C LEU A 192 6.37 -17.96 -15.94
N GLU A 193 7.53 -18.29 -15.34
CA GLU A 193 8.85 -18.49 -15.97
C GLU A 193 9.43 -17.28 -16.75
N VAL A 194 8.76 -16.13 -16.75
CA VAL A 194 9.18 -14.91 -17.45
C VAL A 194 9.94 -13.92 -16.56
N ASP A 195 10.73 -13.05 -17.20
CA ASP A 195 11.48 -12.00 -16.50
C ASP A 195 10.85 -10.63 -16.74
N LEU A 196 10.45 -9.95 -15.66
CA LEU A 196 9.95 -8.57 -15.74
C LEU A 196 11.09 -7.57 -15.94
N LEU A 197 10.85 -6.57 -16.78
CA LEU A 197 11.81 -5.49 -17.02
C LEU A 197 11.67 -4.42 -15.94
N VAL A 198 12.58 -4.43 -14.95
CA VAL A 198 12.59 -3.52 -13.79
C VAL A 198 12.38 -2.04 -14.17
N LYS A 199 12.97 -1.59 -15.27
CA LYS A 199 12.87 -0.19 -15.73
C LYS A 199 11.48 0.23 -16.20
N THR A 200 10.60 -0.73 -16.44
CA THR A 200 9.23 -0.52 -16.92
C THR A 200 8.19 -0.68 -15.82
N LEU A 201 8.62 -1.00 -14.59
CA LEU A 201 7.73 -1.10 -13.44
C LEU A 201 7.05 0.24 -13.21
N ASN A 202 5.72 0.22 -13.30
CA ASN A 202 4.88 1.39 -13.09
C ASN A 202 3.80 1.06 -12.08
N PHE A 203 3.83 1.75 -10.95
CA PHE A 203 2.89 1.55 -9.86
C PHE A 203 1.46 1.93 -10.28
N LEU A 204 0.53 0.99 -10.15
CA LEU A 204 -0.89 1.24 -10.41
C LEU A 204 -1.60 1.75 -9.16
N GLY A 205 -1.47 1.03 -8.05
CA GLY A 205 -2.26 1.27 -6.86
C GLY A 205 -2.16 0.15 -5.85
N VAL A 206 -2.75 0.38 -4.67
CA VAL A 206 -2.89 -0.63 -3.63
C VAL A 206 -4.37 -0.91 -3.46
N PHE A 207 -4.77 -2.18 -3.46
CA PHE A 207 -6.16 -2.61 -3.39
C PHE A 207 -6.38 -3.47 -2.17
N GLU A 208 -7.50 -3.29 -1.48
CA GLU A 208 -7.79 -4.01 -0.24
C GLU A 208 -9.20 -4.59 -0.23
N ALA A 209 -9.28 -5.89 0.06
CA ALA A 209 -10.55 -6.59 0.25
C ALA A 209 -10.44 -7.65 1.36
N GLN A 210 -11.58 -8.21 1.75
CA GLN A 210 -11.61 -9.40 2.62
C GLN A 210 -10.90 -10.57 1.92
N ALA A 211 -10.07 -11.30 2.66
CA ALA A 211 -9.41 -12.49 2.18
C ALA A 211 -10.42 -13.64 1.99
N ASP A 212 -10.39 -14.25 0.80
CA ASP A 212 -11.20 -15.43 0.48
C ASP A 212 -10.87 -16.58 1.43
N SER A 213 -11.89 -17.32 1.87
CA SER A 213 -11.75 -18.49 2.74
C SER A 213 -11.07 -18.24 4.10
N HIS A 214 -10.92 -16.98 4.53
CA HIS A 214 -10.39 -16.61 5.85
C HIS A 214 -11.48 -16.07 6.77
N LYS A 215 -11.15 -15.98 8.06
CA LYS A 215 -12.05 -15.41 9.07
C LYS A 215 -12.37 -13.94 8.72
N PRO A 216 -13.61 -13.47 9.01
CA PRO A 216 -13.93 -12.05 8.86
C PRO A 216 -12.91 -11.17 9.58
N GLY A 217 -12.41 -10.15 8.87
CA GLY A 217 -11.37 -9.24 9.38
C GLY A 217 -9.96 -9.53 8.89
N THR A 218 -9.71 -10.70 8.28
CA THR A 218 -8.47 -10.91 7.51
C THR A 218 -8.61 -10.21 6.15
N LEU A 219 -7.78 -9.21 5.87
CA LEU A 219 -7.77 -8.48 4.60
C LEU A 219 -6.62 -8.98 3.71
N VAL A 220 -6.85 -9.06 2.40
CA VAL A 220 -5.78 -9.04 1.42
C VAL A 220 -5.53 -7.58 1.05
N ARG A 221 -4.27 -7.16 1.16
CA ARG A 221 -3.77 -5.92 0.58
C ARG A 221 -2.89 -6.29 -0.60
N MET A 222 -3.19 -5.76 -1.78
CA MET A 222 -2.50 -6.07 -3.01
C MET A 222 -1.92 -4.82 -3.65
N THR A 223 -0.60 -4.69 -3.62
CA THR A 223 0.12 -3.64 -4.32
C THR A 223 0.33 -4.07 -5.78
N CYS A 224 -0.11 -3.26 -6.74
CA CYS A 224 -0.21 -3.64 -8.14
C CYS A 224 0.72 -2.78 -9.01
N TYR A 225 1.43 -3.42 -9.95
CA TYR A 225 2.33 -2.77 -10.90
C TYR A 225 2.06 -3.24 -12.32
N PHE A 226 2.18 -2.34 -13.30
CA PHE A 226 2.42 -2.71 -14.69
C PHE A 226 3.91 -2.98 -14.91
N ALA A 227 4.23 -3.85 -15.87
CA ALA A 227 5.58 -4.06 -16.36
C ALA A 227 5.57 -4.71 -17.75
N GLU A 228 6.59 -4.44 -18.55
CA GLU A 228 6.97 -5.24 -19.71
C GLU A 228 7.81 -6.45 -19.26
N TYR A 229 7.93 -7.47 -20.11
CA TYR A 229 8.60 -8.72 -19.79
C TYR A 229 9.35 -9.30 -20.99
N THR A 230 10.24 -10.25 -20.70
CA THR A 230 10.93 -11.09 -21.70
C THR A 230 10.72 -12.58 -21.38
N GLY A 231 10.64 -13.40 -22.42
CA GLY A 231 10.35 -14.84 -22.32
C GLY A 231 8.98 -15.20 -22.86
N GLU A 232 8.59 -16.47 -22.72
CA GLU A 232 7.27 -16.97 -23.09
C GLU A 232 6.49 -17.31 -21.82
N LEU A 233 5.25 -16.81 -21.71
CA LEU A 233 4.39 -17.08 -20.57
C LEU A 233 4.08 -18.58 -20.48
N LYS A 234 4.46 -19.21 -19.38
CA LYS A 234 4.21 -20.63 -19.13
C LYS A 234 3.89 -20.87 -17.67
N ALA A 235 2.84 -21.64 -17.42
CA ALA A 235 2.44 -21.99 -16.06
C ALA A 235 3.54 -22.83 -15.40
N ALA A 236 3.93 -22.46 -14.19
CA ALA A 236 4.93 -23.15 -13.38
C ALA A 236 4.53 -23.20 -11.90
N SER A 237 5.28 -23.99 -11.14
CA SER A 237 5.09 -24.20 -9.70
C SER A 237 3.64 -24.61 -9.37
N GLU A 238 2.91 -23.81 -8.62
CA GLU A 238 1.52 -24.07 -8.21
C GLU A 238 0.48 -23.70 -9.28
N ILE A 239 0.85 -23.04 -10.38
CA ILE A 239 -0.09 -22.58 -11.40
C ILE A 239 -0.47 -23.74 -12.33
N GLU A 240 -1.76 -24.01 -12.42
CA GLU A 240 -2.35 -25.00 -13.34
C GLU A 240 -2.68 -24.37 -14.69
N GLU A 241 -3.15 -23.12 -14.69
CA GLU A 241 -3.72 -22.48 -15.87
C GLU A 241 -3.38 -20.99 -15.92
N ILE A 242 -3.05 -20.52 -17.13
CA ILE A 242 -2.92 -19.11 -17.48
C ILE A 242 -4.08 -18.77 -18.42
N ILE A 243 -4.82 -17.70 -18.11
CA ILE A 243 -5.97 -17.27 -18.90
C ILE A 243 -5.99 -15.74 -19.04
N TRP A 244 -6.69 -15.27 -20.08
CA TRP A 244 -6.97 -13.86 -20.31
C TRP A 244 -8.43 -13.58 -20.02
N LEU A 245 -8.70 -12.90 -18.91
CA LEU A 245 -10.05 -12.58 -18.46
C LEU A 245 -10.47 -11.18 -18.89
N ASN A 246 -11.76 -11.02 -19.17
CA ASN A 246 -12.39 -9.74 -19.47
C ASN A 246 -13.28 -9.31 -18.29
N TYR A 247 -13.86 -8.11 -18.33
CA TYR A 247 -14.65 -7.57 -17.22
C TYR A 247 -15.89 -8.42 -16.88
N LYS A 248 -16.46 -9.13 -17.87
CA LYS A 248 -17.60 -10.05 -17.62
C LYS A 248 -17.21 -11.27 -16.80
N ASP A 249 -15.92 -11.60 -16.76
CA ASP A 249 -15.39 -12.75 -16.02
C ASP A 249 -15.11 -12.40 -14.54
N LYS A 250 -15.42 -11.18 -14.10
CA LYS A 250 -15.15 -10.66 -12.74
C LYS A 250 -15.67 -11.56 -11.62
N GLU A 251 -16.74 -12.32 -11.83
CA GLU A 251 -17.25 -13.22 -10.78
C GLU A 251 -16.41 -14.49 -10.58
N LEU A 252 -15.42 -14.73 -11.44
CA LEU A 252 -14.50 -15.88 -11.35
C LEU A 252 -13.23 -15.57 -10.53
N VAL A 253 -13.01 -14.31 -10.15
CA VAL A 253 -11.80 -13.85 -9.45
C VAL A 253 -12.02 -13.56 -7.97
N SER A 254 -10.92 -13.39 -7.24
CA SER A 254 -10.94 -13.06 -5.81
C SER A 254 -11.57 -11.70 -5.52
N GLU A 255 -12.02 -11.46 -4.28
CA GLU A 255 -12.67 -10.19 -3.92
C GLU A 255 -11.78 -8.95 -4.10
N VAL A 256 -10.45 -9.07 -3.96
CA VAL A 256 -9.53 -7.95 -4.24
C VAL A 256 -9.38 -7.72 -5.74
N ASP A 257 -9.34 -8.79 -6.53
CA ASP A 257 -9.25 -8.70 -8.00
C ASP A 257 -10.52 -8.10 -8.60
N LYS A 258 -11.70 -8.33 -8.00
CA LYS A 258 -12.94 -7.65 -8.43
C LYS A 258 -12.81 -6.13 -8.37
N ILE A 259 -12.17 -5.58 -7.33
CA ILE A 259 -11.95 -4.13 -7.20
C ILE A 259 -10.99 -3.65 -8.29
N ILE A 260 -9.97 -4.45 -8.62
CA ILE A 260 -9.01 -4.13 -9.67
C ILE A 260 -9.68 -4.16 -11.04
N PHE A 261 -10.54 -5.15 -11.30
CA PHE A 261 -11.35 -5.23 -12.51
C PHE A 261 -12.26 -4.00 -12.65
N ASP A 262 -12.96 -3.62 -11.58
CA ASP A 262 -13.81 -2.41 -11.55
C ASP A 262 -12.99 -1.15 -11.83
N TYR A 263 -11.82 -1.02 -11.21
CA TYR A 263 -10.93 0.11 -11.42
C TYR A 263 -10.44 0.18 -12.88
N LEU A 264 -9.92 -0.92 -13.43
CA LEU A 264 -9.41 -0.97 -14.79
C LEU A 264 -10.51 -0.77 -15.84
N HIS A 265 -11.72 -1.26 -15.58
CA HIS A 265 -12.88 -1.04 -16.44
C HIS A 265 -13.29 0.45 -16.46
N HIS A 266 -13.34 1.10 -15.30
CA HIS A 266 -13.61 2.55 -15.23
C HIS A 266 -12.53 3.40 -15.91
N GLN A 267 -11.29 2.92 -16.00
CA GLN A 267 -10.21 3.56 -16.77
C GLN A 267 -10.24 3.17 -18.26
N GLU A 268 -11.25 2.43 -18.73
CA GLU A 268 -11.41 1.94 -20.10
C GLU A 268 -10.29 0.98 -20.60
N LEU A 269 -9.51 0.44 -19.65
CA LEU A 269 -8.39 -0.48 -19.88
C LEU A 269 -8.83 -1.95 -19.98
N LEU A 270 -9.98 -2.30 -19.39
CA LEU A 270 -10.56 -3.64 -19.37
C LEU A 270 -12.00 -3.60 -19.90
N GLN A 271 -12.39 -4.56 -20.75
CA GLN A 271 -13.71 -4.58 -21.43
C GLN A 271 -14.63 -5.70 -20.97
#